data_AF-A0A4Z0JET2-F1
#
_entry.id   AF-A0A4Z0JET2-F1
#
_cell.length_a   1.000
_cell.length_b   1.000
_cell.length_c   1.000
_cell.angle_alpha   90.00
_cell.angle_beta   90.00
_cell.angle_gamma   90.00
#
_symmetry.space_group_name_H-M   'P 1'
#
loop_
_entity.id
_entity.type
_entity.pdbx_description
1 polymer ?
#
loop_
_entity_poly.entity_id
_entity_poly.type
_entity_poly.pdbx_seq_one_letter_code
_entity_poly.pdbx_strand_id
1 'polypeptide(L)'
;MCTSLTYTAVSGHHFFARTMDFPTTTPWRPVFLPRHYRWRTALGDSRTTQYALLGGGRIASDFSAYLMADGVNETGITCAELYLPGAVDYVDDPVAGRVNLTPQDFINWVLGEHATLAEVVADLPHVTLVGRKWGADRYVYPFHWILSDRQGQTLVIEPTGGPLTAQVNAAGVLTNTPVLAAHLQNLNDFLQVPGATFTAATQRAAQAYIASGASLPAGPVPTRRFVHTAVRRWGTPLAPTSDAAVTQLFRWLAEVQLPYDPTRRHEGNHNYTHYRGVIDLDRLTYHFIPRTTHHLQQITLTPEMAAHRHFPHAYPAD
;
A
#
# COMPACT_ATOMS: atom_id res chain seq x y z
N MET A 1 -11.69 0.94 -2.20
CA MET A 1 -10.88 1.73 -3.15
C MET A 1 -9.81 2.46 -2.36
N CYS A 2 -8.52 2.36 -2.63
CA CYS A 2 -7.46 2.93 -1.80
C CYS A 2 -6.63 3.95 -2.61
N THR A 3 -5.87 4.80 -1.93
CA THR A 3 -4.82 5.63 -2.56
C THR A 3 -3.52 5.46 -1.80
N SER A 4 -2.42 5.29 -2.52
CA SER A 4 -1.07 5.21 -1.96
C SER A 4 -0.10 6.11 -2.73
N LEU A 5 0.90 6.64 -2.04
CA LEU A 5 1.99 7.39 -2.65
C LEU A 5 3.35 7.20 -1.98
N THR A 6 4.35 7.24 -2.84
CA THR A 6 5.72 7.69 -2.70
C THR A 6 5.91 8.99 -1.93
N TYR A 7 7.07 9.34 -1.34
CA TYR A 7 7.52 10.73 -1.12
C TYR A 7 8.98 10.83 -0.69
N THR A 8 9.68 11.85 -1.17
CA THR A 8 11.05 12.18 -0.72
C THR A 8 11.06 13.64 -0.28
N ALA A 9 11.41 13.90 0.98
CA ALA A 9 11.52 15.25 1.52
C ALA A 9 12.86 15.91 1.14
N VAL A 10 13.00 17.22 1.37
CA VAL A 10 14.28 17.93 1.16
C VAL A 10 15.41 17.36 2.03
N SER A 11 15.07 16.82 3.20
CA SER A 11 16.02 16.13 4.09
C SER A 11 16.59 14.83 3.51
N GLY A 12 16.05 14.34 2.39
CA GLY A 12 16.40 13.04 1.82
C GLY A 12 15.62 11.87 2.43
N HIS A 13 14.78 12.10 3.44
CA HIS A 13 13.93 11.04 3.99
C HIS A 13 12.89 10.58 2.97
N HIS A 14 12.68 9.27 2.92
CA HIS A 14 11.71 8.60 2.08
C HIS A 14 10.48 8.17 2.89
N PHE A 15 9.31 8.34 2.29
CA PHE A 15 8.04 8.04 2.91
C PHE A 15 7.16 7.21 1.98
N PHE A 16 6.32 6.40 2.61
CA PHE A 16 5.16 5.79 2.00
C PHE A 16 3.91 6.28 2.72
N ALA A 17 2.85 6.58 1.99
CA ALA A 17 1.61 7.06 2.58
C ALA A 17 0.41 6.41 1.89
N ARG A 18 -0.66 6.15 2.63
CA ARG A 18 -1.89 5.59 2.05
C ARG A 18 -3.18 5.94 2.78
N THR A 19 -4.31 5.76 2.10
CA THR A 19 -5.60 5.47 2.71
C THR A 19 -5.94 3.99 2.54
N MET A 20 -6.58 3.41 3.54
CA MET A 20 -7.23 2.10 3.42
C MET A 20 -8.73 2.31 3.31
N ASP A 21 -9.29 2.11 2.12
CA ASP A 21 -10.74 2.22 1.94
C ASP A 21 -11.30 0.91 1.38
N PHE A 22 -12.17 0.29 2.17
CA PHE A 22 -12.57 -1.10 1.98
C PHE A 22 -13.94 -1.34 2.62
N PRO A 23 -14.76 -2.26 2.09
CA PRO A 23 -16.14 -2.45 2.57
C PRO A 23 -16.24 -3.26 3.87
N THR A 24 -15.16 -3.88 4.36
CA THR A 24 -15.20 -4.69 5.59
C THR A 24 -15.32 -3.83 6.82
N THR A 25 -15.98 -4.33 7.87
CA THR A 25 -16.11 -3.64 9.16
C THR A 25 -15.10 -4.11 10.23
N THR A 26 -14.25 -5.11 9.93
CA THR A 26 -13.21 -5.55 10.86
C THR A 26 -12.24 -4.39 11.16
N PRO A 27 -11.97 -4.07 12.43
CA PRO A 27 -11.09 -2.96 12.78
C PRO A 27 -9.65 -3.19 12.31
N TRP A 28 -9.15 -2.24 11.53
CA TRP A 28 -7.73 -2.13 11.18
C TRP A 28 -6.95 -1.49 12.32
N ARG A 29 -5.71 -1.94 12.54
CA ARG A 29 -4.85 -1.48 13.62
C ARG A 29 -3.37 -1.62 13.24
N PRO A 30 -2.45 -0.90 13.91
CA PRO A 30 -1.04 -1.21 13.79
C PRO A 30 -0.75 -2.61 14.33
N VAL A 31 0.10 -3.35 13.64
CA VAL A 31 0.54 -4.71 13.99
C VAL A 31 2.04 -4.82 13.80
N PHE A 32 2.71 -5.37 14.81
CA PHE A 32 4.10 -5.81 14.73
C PHE A 32 4.13 -7.33 14.62
N LEU A 33 4.87 -7.86 13.63
CA LEU A 33 5.25 -9.28 13.57
C LEU A 33 6.77 -9.41 13.77
N PRO A 34 7.24 -10.32 14.63
CA PRO A 34 8.65 -10.46 14.93
C PRO A 34 9.40 -11.23 13.82
N ARG A 35 10.74 -11.22 13.90
CA ARG A 35 11.58 -12.21 13.21
C ARG A 35 11.18 -13.63 13.64
N HIS A 36 11.36 -14.59 12.74
CA HIS A 36 11.08 -16.01 12.96
C HIS A 36 9.64 -16.30 13.38
N TYR A 37 8.71 -15.41 13.05
CA TYR A 37 7.29 -15.64 13.23
C TYR A 37 6.81 -16.69 12.23
N ARG A 38 6.36 -17.83 12.75
CA ARG A 38 5.70 -18.85 11.96
C ARG A 38 4.26 -18.45 11.70
N TRP A 39 3.89 -18.34 10.45
CA TRP A 39 2.52 -18.06 10.02
C TRP A 39 2.05 -19.11 9.01
N ARG A 40 0.73 -19.23 8.87
CA ARG A 40 0.09 -20.11 7.89
C ARG A 40 -0.49 -19.27 6.77
N THR A 41 -0.19 -19.64 5.53
CA THR A 41 -0.86 -19.08 4.35
C THR A 41 -2.31 -19.55 4.30
N ALA A 42 -3.18 -18.87 3.55
CA ALA A 42 -4.54 -19.35 3.34
C ALA A 42 -4.61 -20.70 2.61
N LEU A 43 -3.54 -21.10 1.93
CA LEU A 43 -3.40 -22.42 1.28
C LEU A 43 -2.99 -23.53 2.26
N GLY A 44 -2.64 -23.18 3.51
CA GLY A 44 -2.28 -24.13 4.55
C GLY A 44 -0.77 -24.37 4.71
N ASP A 45 0.06 -23.74 3.87
CA ASP A 45 1.52 -23.81 3.96
C ASP A 45 2.03 -23.03 5.17
N SER A 46 3.10 -23.51 5.79
CA SER A 46 3.77 -22.79 6.87
C SER A 46 4.95 -22.00 6.33
N ARG A 47 5.00 -20.71 6.67
CA ARG A 47 6.10 -19.80 6.31
C ARG A 47 6.67 -19.16 7.57
N THR A 48 7.89 -18.65 7.47
CA THR A 48 8.61 -18.07 8.62
C THR A 48 9.25 -16.75 8.21
N THR A 49 8.90 -15.67 8.88
CA THR A 49 9.54 -14.38 8.65
C THR A 49 11.03 -14.45 9.00
N GLN A 50 11.88 -13.86 8.18
CA GLN A 50 13.29 -13.58 8.47
C GLN A 50 13.45 -12.20 9.10
N TYR A 51 12.57 -11.27 8.73
CA TYR A 51 12.58 -9.88 9.17
C TYR A 51 11.35 -9.55 10.02
N ALA A 52 11.55 -8.70 11.03
CA ALA A 52 10.47 -8.07 11.75
C ALA A 52 9.77 -7.03 10.87
N LEU A 53 8.47 -6.89 11.02
CA LEU A 53 7.64 -5.96 10.26
C LEU A 53 6.63 -5.23 11.14
N LEU A 54 6.31 -4.01 10.73
CA LEU A 54 5.36 -3.12 11.40
C LEU A 54 4.46 -2.49 10.33
N GLY A 55 3.14 -2.51 10.53
CA GLY A 55 2.23 -1.93 9.54
C GLY A 55 0.77 -1.99 9.92
N GLY A 56 -0.10 -1.60 8.99
CA GLY A 56 -1.55 -1.67 9.14
C GLY A 56 -2.04 -3.08 8.85
N GLY A 57 -2.74 -3.69 9.81
CA GLY A 57 -3.24 -5.04 9.68
C GLY A 57 -4.51 -5.31 10.46
N ARG A 58 -5.02 -6.54 10.34
CA ARG A 58 -6.16 -7.06 11.07
C ARG A 58 -6.01 -8.56 11.33
N ILE A 59 -6.78 -9.07 12.28
CA ILE A 59 -6.93 -10.51 12.52
C ILE A 59 -8.33 -10.89 12.03
N ALA A 60 -8.47 -11.95 11.23
CA ALA A 60 -9.79 -12.53 10.98
C ALA A 60 -10.25 -13.31 12.20
N SER A 61 -11.55 -13.30 12.46
CA SER A 61 -12.14 -13.98 13.63
C SER A 61 -11.85 -15.49 13.68
N ASP A 62 -11.53 -16.11 12.54
CA ASP A 62 -11.39 -17.54 12.35
C ASP A 62 -10.02 -17.95 11.77
N PHE A 63 -9.09 -16.99 11.62
CA PHE A 63 -7.77 -17.25 11.07
C PHE A 63 -6.69 -16.70 12.00
N SER A 64 -5.72 -17.53 12.37
CA SER A 64 -4.74 -17.21 13.42
C SER A 64 -3.59 -16.31 12.95
N ALA A 65 -3.43 -16.11 11.64
CA ALA A 65 -2.42 -15.21 11.09
C ALA A 65 -2.94 -13.78 10.98
N TYR A 66 -2.03 -12.82 11.09
CA TYR A 66 -2.32 -11.42 10.81
C TYR A 66 -2.32 -11.18 9.30
N LEU A 67 -3.37 -10.53 8.82
CA LEU A 67 -3.42 -9.96 7.48
C LEU A 67 -2.86 -8.55 7.56
N MET A 68 -1.82 -8.30 6.79
CA MET A 68 -1.21 -6.98 6.63
C MET A 68 -1.74 -6.35 5.34
N ALA A 69 -2.14 -5.09 5.38
CA ALA A 69 -2.53 -4.33 4.20
C ALA A 69 -1.46 -3.36 3.71
N ASP A 70 -0.59 -2.96 4.62
CA ASP A 70 0.65 -2.24 4.35
C ASP A 70 1.62 -2.44 5.50
N GLY A 71 2.88 -2.15 5.27
CA GLY A 71 3.86 -2.11 6.33
C GLY A 71 5.26 -1.80 5.84
N VAL A 72 6.18 -1.80 6.79
CA VAL A 72 7.62 -1.70 6.59
C VAL A 72 8.30 -2.81 7.36
N ASN A 73 9.36 -3.39 6.81
CA ASN A 73 10.21 -4.28 7.57
C ASN A 73 11.45 -3.57 8.10
N GLU A 74 12.19 -4.24 8.96
CA GLU A 74 13.37 -3.67 9.60
C GLU A 74 14.55 -3.35 8.66
N THR A 75 14.50 -3.83 7.41
CA THR A 75 15.50 -3.49 6.38
C THR A 75 15.14 -2.23 5.60
N GLY A 76 13.89 -1.75 5.74
CA GLY A 76 13.41 -0.51 5.13
C GLY A 76 12.74 -0.67 3.78
N ILE A 77 12.27 -1.87 3.42
CA ILE A 77 11.32 -2.02 2.31
C ILE A 77 9.90 -1.91 2.83
N THR A 78 9.02 -1.35 2.01
CA THR A 78 7.59 -1.22 2.28
C THR A 78 6.77 -1.83 1.14
N CYS A 79 5.59 -2.32 1.47
CA CYS A 79 4.64 -2.90 0.55
C CYS A 79 3.22 -2.58 1.02
N ALA A 80 2.32 -2.30 0.09
CA ALA A 80 0.90 -2.09 0.37
C ALA A 80 0.01 -2.65 -0.73
N GLU A 81 -1.11 -3.25 -0.36
CA GLU A 81 -2.12 -3.77 -1.28
C GLU A 81 -3.17 -2.71 -1.60
N LEU A 82 -3.61 -2.67 -2.85
CA LEU A 82 -4.77 -1.91 -3.27
C LEU A 82 -5.61 -2.74 -4.24
N TYR A 83 -6.92 -2.50 -4.25
CA TYR A 83 -7.90 -3.26 -5.02
C TYR A 83 -7.69 -3.13 -6.54
N LEU A 84 -7.66 -4.24 -7.30
CA LEU A 84 -7.54 -4.26 -8.77
C LEU A 84 -8.64 -5.13 -9.45
N PRO A 85 -9.94 -4.89 -9.20
CA PRO A 85 -11.00 -5.70 -9.78
C PRO A 85 -11.02 -5.65 -11.32
N GLY A 86 -11.31 -6.79 -11.94
CA GLY A 86 -11.49 -6.93 -13.38
C GLY A 86 -10.20 -6.99 -14.21
N ALA A 87 -9.03 -6.85 -13.58
CA ALA A 87 -7.75 -6.93 -14.29
C ALA A 87 -6.80 -8.02 -13.73
N VAL A 88 -7.04 -8.53 -12.50
CA VAL A 88 -6.22 -9.61 -11.96
C VAL A 88 -6.50 -10.95 -12.66
N ASP A 89 -5.46 -11.77 -12.73
CA ASP A 89 -5.48 -13.16 -13.17
C ASP A 89 -4.80 -14.01 -12.09
N TYR A 90 -5.58 -14.90 -11.47
CA TYR A 90 -5.12 -15.84 -10.45
C TYR A 90 -5.45 -17.25 -10.90
N VAL A 91 -4.53 -18.18 -10.66
CA VAL A 91 -4.79 -19.59 -10.97
C VAL A 91 -5.76 -20.18 -9.96
N ASP A 92 -6.51 -21.20 -10.37
CA ASP A 92 -7.43 -21.89 -9.47
C ASP A 92 -6.67 -22.71 -8.44
N ASP A 93 -5.64 -23.45 -8.83
CA ASP A 93 -4.98 -24.42 -7.95
C ASP A 93 -3.48 -24.15 -7.78
N PRO A 94 -2.89 -24.54 -6.62
CA PRO A 94 -1.46 -24.47 -6.41
C PRO A 94 -0.66 -25.22 -7.49
N VAL A 95 0.46 -24.66 -7.91
CA VAL A 95 1.36 -25.24 -8.90
C VAL A 95 2.58 -25.85 -8.20
N ALA A 96 2.85 -27.14 -8.48
CA ALA A 96 3.98 -27.85 -7.90
C ALA A 96 5.32 -27.16 -8.21
N GLY A 97 6.20 -27.07 -7.22
CA GLY A 97 7.52 -26.42 -7.35
C GLY A 97 7.50 -24.89 -7.43
N ARG A 98 6.33 -24.25 -7.26
CA ARG A 98 6.19 -22.79 -7.18
C ARG A 98 5.99 -22.33 -5.74
N VAL A 99 6.23 -21.04 -5.50
CA VAL A 99 5.81 -20.37 -4.27
C VAL A 99 4.33 -20.00 -4.42
N ASN A 100 3.44 -20.82 -3.86
CA ASN A 100 2.00 -20.60 -3.95
C ASN A 100 1.53 -19.69 -2.82
N LEU A 101 0.85 -18.61 -3.16
CA LEU A 101 0.34 -17.61 -2.22
C LEU A 101 -1.08 -17.22 -2.63
N THR A 102 -1.97 -16.92 -1.69
CA THR A 102 -3.13 -16.09 -2.04
C THR A 102 -2.70 -14.62 -2.11
N PRO A 103 -3.51 -13.73 -2.72
CA PRO A 103 -3.19 -12.30 -2.74
C PRO A 103 -2.96 -11.69 -1.36
N GLN A 104 -3.68 -12.17 -0.33
CA GLN A 104 -3.57 -11.71 1.05
C GLN A 104 -2.27 -12.16 1.74
N ASP A 105 -1.67 -13.26 1.28
CA ASP A 105 -0.41 -13.77 1.82
C ASP A 105 0.80 -12.95 1.34
N PHE A 106 0.63 -12.17 0.25
CA PHE A 106 1.71 -11.55 -0.49
C PHE A 106 2.53 -10.55 0.33
N ILE A 107 1.89 -9.69 1.15
CA ILE A 107 2.61 -8.68 1.95
C ILE A 107 3.49 -9.34 3.01
N ASN A 108 2.98 -10.38 3.69
CA ASN A 108 3.77 -11.10 4.68
C ASN A 108 4.96 -11.82 4.04
N TRP A 109 4.78 -12.35 2.83
CA TRP A 109 5.87 -12.93 2.04
C TRP A 109 6.92 -11.87 1.65
N VAL A 110 6.50 -10.76 1.05
CA VAL A 110 7.40 -9.65 0.66
C VAL A 110 8.19 -9.12 1.85
N LEU A 111 7.49 -8.64 2.88
CA LEU A 111 8.12 -7.93 4.00
C LEU A 111 8.80 -8.87 4.99
N GLY A 112 8.27 -10.10 5.13
CA GLY A 112 8.80 -11.08 6.06
C GLY A 112 10.05 -11.76 5.54
N GLU A 113 10.22 -11.94 4.23
CA GLU A 113 11.24 -12.86 3.67
C GLU A 113 12.31 -12.18 2.81
N HIS A 114 12.21 -10.87 2.55
CA HIS A 114 13.18 -10.14 1.72
C HIS A 114 13.75 -8.92 2.45
N ALA A 115 15.03 -8.64 2.24
CA ALA A 115 15.68 -7.43 2.70
C ALA A 115 15.57 -6.28 1.68
N THR A 116 15.51 -6.59 0.38
CA THR A 116 15.58 -5.59 -0.69
C THR A 116 14.50 -5.79 -1.76
N LEU A 117 14.16 -4.71 -2.48
CA LEU A 117 13.27 -4.82 -3.63
C LEU A 117 13.87 -5.67 -4.76
N ALA A 118 15.20 -5.71 -4.88
CA ALA A 118 15.88 -6.55 -5.87
C ALA A 118 15.65 -8.05 -5.61
N GLU A 119 15.70 -8.48 -4.35
CA GLU A 119 15.37 -9.87 -3.97
C GLU A 119 13.91 -10.19 -4.27
N VAL A 120 12.97 -9.28 -3.91
CA VAL A 120 11.55 -9.46 -4.25
C VAL A 120 11.38 -9.66 -5.76
N VAL A 121 11.97 -8.78 -6.58
CA VAL A 121 11.89 -8.85 -8.04
C VAL A 121 12.48 -10.15 -8.59
N ALA A 122 13.59 -10.63 -8.03
CA ALA A 122 14.21 -11.89 -8.45
C ALA A 122 13.30 -13.10 -8.19
N ASP A 123 12.52 -13.07 -7.11
CA ASP A 123 11.64 -14.18 -6.72
C ASP A 123 10.25 -14.14 -7.37
N LEU A 124 9.77 -12.97 -7.84
CA LEU A 124 8.44 -12.84 -8.46
C LEU A 124 8.13 -13.89 -9.54
N PRO A 125 9.04 -14.24 -10.47
CA PRO A 125 8.74 -15.25 -11.49
C PRO A 125 8.48 -16.65 -10.94
N HIS A 126 8.85 -16.92 -9.69
CA HIS A 126 8.64 -18.19 -8.99
C HIS A 126 7.34 -18.22 -8.18
N VAL A 127 6.70 -17.08 -8.00
CA VAL A 127 5.44 -16.94 -7.27
C VAL A 127 4.24 -17.27 -8.17
N THR A 128 3.26 -17.97 -7.60
CA THR A 128 1.97 -18.23 -8.22
C THR A 128 0.87 -17.77 -7.28
N LEU A 129 0.03 -16.85 -7.77
CA LEU A 129 -1.12 -16.35 -7.01
C LEU A 129 -2.32 -17.25 -7.25
N VAL A 130 -2.83 -17.85 -6.18
CA VAL A 130 -3.96 -18.77 -6.21
C VAL A 130 -5.22 -18.05 -5.73
N GLY A 131 -6.29 -18.13 -6.53
CA GLY A 131 -7.59 -17.53 -6.26
C GLY A 131 -8.37 -18.25 -5.17
N ARG A 132 -7.87 -18.22 -3.93
CA ARG A 132 -8.52 -18.83 -2.75
C ARG A 132 -8.90 -17.77 -1.71
N LYS A 133 -9.99 -18.04 -1.01
CA LYS A 133 -10.49 -17.18 0.07
C LYS A 133 -9.55 -17.26 1.26
N TRP A 134 -9.41 -16.15 1.97
CA TRP A 134 -8.60 -16.08 3.18
C TRP A 134 -9.50 -16.20 4.42
N GLY A 135 -9.34 -17.26 5.21
CA GLY A 135 -10.29 -17.62 6.27
C GLY A 135 -11.72 -17.78 5.74
N ALA A 136 -12.71 -17.34 6.51
CA ALA A 136 -14.13 -17.34 6.13
C ALA A 136 -14.55 -16.09 5.34
N ASP A 137 -13.62 -15.31 4.78
CA ASP A 137 -13.98 -14.14 3.96
C ASP A 137 -14.89 -14.55 2.80
N ARG A 138 -15.86 -13.70 2.47
CA ARG A 138 -16.88 -14.02 1.46
C ARG A 138 -16.31 -14.09 0.04
N TYR A 139 -15.25 -13.34 -0.23
CA TYR A 139 -14.69 -13.10 -1.56
C TYR A 139 -13.18 -13.30 -1.60
N VAL A 140 -12.66 -13.63 -2.78
CA VAL A 140 -11.24 -13.44 -3.09
C VAL A 140 -11.08 -12.00 -3.54
N TYR A 141 -10.36 -11.20 -2.76
CA TYR A 141 -10.18 -9.79 -3.09
C TYR A 141 -9.04 -9.62 -4.12
N PRO A 142 -9.30 -9.03 -5.29
CA PRO A 142 -8.29 -8.75 -6.30
C PRO A 142 -7.37 -7.60 -5.87
N PHE A 143 -6.07 -7.81 -5.87
CA PHE A 143 -5.08 -6.84 -5.42
C PHE A 143 -3.95 -6.65 -6.42
N HIS A 144 -3.41 -5.45 -6.41
CA HIS A 144 -2.06 -5.13 -6.87
C HIS A 144 -1.27 -4.49 -5.73
N TRP A 145 0.04 -4.40 -5.88
CA TRP A 145 0.91 -3.91 -4.82
C TRP A 145 1.77 -2.77 -5.29
N ILE A 146 1.98 -1.80 -4.40
CA ILE A 146 3.02 -0.78 -4.52
C ILE A 146 4.09 -1.06 -3.48
N LEU A 147 5.34 -1.00 -3.92
CA LEU A 147 6.51 -1.24 -3.08
C LEU A 147 7.46 -0.05 -3.19
N SER A 148 8.19 0.22 -2.10
CA SER A 148 9.23 1.24 -2.08
C SER A 148 10.32 0.88 -1.09
N ASP A 149 11.45 1.57 -1.18
CA ASP A 149 12.56 1.44 -0.24
C ASP A 149 13.16 2.79 0.18
N ARG A 150 14.20 2.72 1.01
CA ARG A 150 15.02 3.85 1.48
C ARG A 150 15.93 4.47 0.42
N GLN A 151 15.88 3.97 -0.82
CA GLN A 151 16.59 4.57 -1.96
C GLN A 151 15.62 5.37 -2.83
N GLY A 152 14.32 5.38 -2.48
CA GLY A 152 13.27 6.05 -3.22
C GLY A 152 12.82 5.29 -4.47
N GLN A 153 13.26 4.04 -4.67
CA GLN A 153 12.74 3.22 -5.75
C GLN A 153 11.26 2.94 -5.49
N THR A 154 10.41 3.08 -6.52
CA THR A 154 8.99 2.71 -6.41
C THR A 154 8.63 1.70 -7.49
N LEU A 155 8.12 0.56 -7.06
CA LEU A 155 7.68 -0.53 -7.92
C LEU A 155 6.18 -0.77 -7.76
N VAL A 156 5.56 -1.27 -8.82
CA VAL A 156 4.19 -1.77 -8.80
C VAL A 156 4.19 -3.20 -9.34
N ILE A 157 3.35 -4.05 -8.76
CA ILE A 157 3.15 -5.44 -9.19
C ILE A 157 1.67 -5.61 -9.47
N GLU A 158 1.33 -5.85 -10.74
CA GLU A 158 -0.04 -6.04 -11.22
C GLU A 158 -0.18 -7.47 -11.77
N PRO A 159 -0.89 -8.37 -11.07
CA PRO A 159 -1.01 -9.77 -11.48
C PRO A 159 -2.01 -9.90 -12.63
N THR A 160 -1.63 -9.47 -13.82
CA THR A 160 -2.52 -9.33 -15.00
C THR A 160 -2.30 -10.44 -16.05
N GLY A 161 -1.67 -11.54 -15.63
CA GLY A 161 -1.27 -12.68 -16.45
C GLY A 161 0.24 -12.96 -16.37
N GLY A 162 0.67 -14.09 -16.93
CA GLY A 162 2.08 -14.49 -16.97
C GLY A 162 2.72 -14.68 -15.58
N PRO A 163 4.05 -14.88 -15.51
CA PRO A 163 4.77 -14.79 -14.24
C PRO A 163 4.64 -13.37 -13.67
N LEU A 164 4.62 -13.23 -12.34
CA LEU A 164 4.61 -11.91 -11.72
C LEU A 164 5.87 -11.13 -12.12
N THR A 165 5.68 -9.84 -12.39
CA THR A 165 6.76 -8.90 -12.69
C THR A 165 6.56 -7.59 -11.94
N ALA A 166 7.64 -6.90 -11.62
CA ALA A 166 7.60 -5.55 -11.12
C ALA A 166 7.79 -4.54 -12.26
N GLN A 167 7.02 -3.46 -12.21
CA GLN A 167 7.14 -2.32 -13.11
C GLN A 167 7.56 -1.08 -12.31
N VAL A 168 8.45 -0.27 -12.88
CA VAL A 168 8.87 0.99 -12.27
C VAL A 168 7.71 1.98 -12.32
N ASN A 169 7.36 2.57 -11.19
CA ASN A 169 6.31 3.58 -11.09
C ASN A 169 6.91 4.97 -10.88
N ALA A 170 7.25 5.64 -11.99
CA ALA A 170 7.82 6.98 -11.96
C ALA A 170 6.87 8.05 -11.39
N ALA A 171 5.54 7.83 -11.42
CA ALA A 171 4.60 8.75 -10.78
C ALA A 171 4.63 8.66 -9.25
N GLY A 172 5.05 7.51 -8.69
CA GLY A 172 5.07 7.29 -7.24
C GLY A 172 3.68 7.36 -6.60
N VAL A 173 2.63 7.04 -7.35
CA VAL A 173 1.22 7.01 -6.89
C VAL A 173 0.58 5.75 -7.41
N LEU A 174 -0.29 5.12 -6.62
CA LEU A 174 -1.13 4.01 -7.05
C LEU A 174 -2.51 4.12 -6.40
N THR A 175 -3.56 3.76 -7.13
CA THR A 175 -4.93 3.67 -6.58
C THR A 175 -5.50 2.27 -6.83
N ASN A 176 -6.61 2.15 -7.53
CA ASN A 176 -7.24 0.86 -7.88
C ASN A 176 -7.25 0.69 -9.39
N THR A 177 -8.12 -0.17 -9.93
CA THR A 177 -8.39 -0.26 -11.37
C THR A 177 -8.58 1.11 -12.01
N PRO A 178 -8.00 1.37 -13.19
CA PRO A 178 -7.28 0.44 -14.08
C PRO A 178 -5.83 0.15 -13.66
N VAL A 179 -5.11 -0.60 -14.50
CA VAL A 179 -3.66 -0.82 -14.36
C VAL A 179 -2.86 0.49 -14.46
N LEU A 180 -1.65 0.50 -13.94
CA LEU A 180 -0.78 1.68 -13.82
C LEU A 180 -0.60 2.39 -15.17
N ALA A 181 -0.35 1.64 -16.25
CA ALA A 181 -0.15 2.21 -17.58
C ALA A 181 -1.34 3.11 -18.00
N ALA A 182 -2.57 2.68 -17.71
CA ALA A 182 -3.77 3.47 -18.01
C ALA A 182 -3.89 4.69 -17.08
N HIS A 183 -3.50 4.58 -15.81
CA HIS A 183 -3.43 5.75 -14.91
C HIS A 183 -2.43 6.80 -15.40
N LEU A 184 -1.27 6.38 -15.89
CA LEU A 184 -0.25 7.28 -16.43
C LEU A 184 -0.74 8.00 -17.68
N GLN A 185 -1.43 7.30 -18.58
CA GLN A 185 -2.10 7.92 -19.72
C GLN A 185 -3.16 8.93 -19.26
N ASN A 186 -4.05 8.55 -18.34
CA ASN A 186 -5.10 9.44 -17.81
C ASN A 186 -4.53 10.71 -17.16
N LEU A 187 -3.38 10.61 -16.47
CA LEU A 187 -2.69 11.76 -15.90
C LEU A 187 -2.19 12.72 -16.98
N ASN A 188 -1.57 12.19 -18.03
CA ASN A 188 -1.09 12.99 -19.14
C ASN A 188 -2.25 13.64 -19.92
N ASP A 189 -3.34 12.92 -20.16
CA ASP A 189 -4.54 13.45 -20.79
C ASP A 189 -5.11 14.63 -19.99
N PHE A 190 -5.21 14.48 -18.67
CA PHE A 190 -5.66 15.54 -17.76
C PHE A 190 -4.74 16.77 -17.80
N LEU A 191 -3.43 16.55 -17.83
CA LEU A 191 -2.42 17.60 -17.86
C LEU A 191 -2.13 18.13 -19.28
N GLN A 192 -2.82 17.62 -20.31
CA GLN A 192 -2.60 17.94 -21.71
C GLN A 192 -1.14 17.72 -22.16
N VAL A 193 -0.49 16.69 -21.62
CA VAL A 193 0.86 16.27 -21.99
C VAL A 193 0.77 15.12 -22.99
N PRO A 194 1.42 15.17 -24.17
CA PRO A 194 1.40 14.05 -25.11
C PRO A 194 2.07 12.78 -24.55
N GLY A 195 1.53 11.61 -24.91
CA GLY A 195 2.09 10.29 -24.59
C GLY A 195 1.49 9.63 -23.33
N ALA A 196 1.88 8.37 -23.08
CA ALA A 196 1.27 7.51 -22.07
C ALA A 196 2.09 7.33 -20.78
N THR A 197 3.31 7.86 -20.75
CA THR A 197 4.28 7.63 -19.67
C THR A 197 4.55 8.91 -18.88
N PHE A 198 4.91 8.74 -17.60
CA PHE A 198 5.32 9.87 -16.77
C PHE A 198 6.69 10.39 -17.21
N THR A 199 6.78 11.69 -17.49
CA THR A 199 8.01 12.34 -17.92
C THR A 199 8.26 13.65 -17.19
N ALA A 200 9.40 14.28 -17.43
CA ALA A 200 9.67 15.64 -16.94
C ALA A 200 8.63 16.67 -17.45
N ALA A 201 7.99 16.44 -18.60
CA ALA A 201 6.90 17.29 -19.07
C ALA A 201 5.65 17.14 -18.20
N THR A 202 5.32 15.90 -17.80
CA THR A 202 4.23 15.61 -16.85
C THR A 202 4.45 16.34 -15.52
N GLN A 203 5.67 16.28 -14.97
CA GLN A 203 6.01 16.98 -13.73
C GLN A 203 5.86 18.51 -13.86
N ARG A 204 6.39 19.12 -14.93
CA ARG A 204 6.25 20.56 -15.17
C ARG A 204 4.78 20.97 -15.31
N ALA A 205 3.97 20.16 -15.98
CA ALA A 205 2.55 20.42 -16.13
C ALA A 205 1.81 20.34 -14.78
N ALA A 206 2.15 19.38 -13.92
CA ALA A 206 1.60 19.31 -12.56
C ALA A 206 1.96 20.55 -11.71
N GLN A 207 3.20 21.06 -11.82
CA GLN A 207 3.64 22.30 -11.16
C GLN A 207 2.86 23.51 -11.68
N ALA A 208 2.72 23.65 -13.00
CA ALA A 208 1.93 24.73 -13.60
C ALA A 208 0.45 24.64 -13.17
N TYR A 209 -0.11 23.42 -13.08
CA TYR A 209 -1.48 23.21 -12.62
C TYR A 209 -1.68 23.73 -11.20
N ILE A 210 -0.83 23.33 -10.24
CA ILE A 210 -0.89 23.84 -8.87
C ILE A 210 -0.69 25.36 -8.81
N ALA A 211 0.26 25.91 -9.59
CA ALA A 211 0.53 27.34 -9.63
C ALA A 211 -0.65 28.17 -10.19
N SER A 212 -1.48 27.58 -11.06
CA SER A 212 -2.67 28.24 -11.60
C SER A 212 -3.82 28.41 -10.58
N GLY A 213 -3.77 27.68 -9.45
CA GLY A 213 -4.86 27.67 -8.47
C GLY A 213 -6.10 26.88 -8.89
N ALA A 214 -6.05 26.13 -10.00
CA ALA A 214 -7.14 25.28 -10.45
C ALA A 214 -7.49 24.18 -9.43
N SER A 215 -8.77 23.83 -9.36
CA SER A 215 -9.27 22.79 -8.44
C SER A 215 -8.94 21.39 -8.95
N LEU A 216 -8.36 20.56 -8.09
CA LEU A 216 -8.05 19.17 -8.43
C LEU A 216 -9.30 18.31 -8.55
N PRO A 217 -9.26 17.25 -9.39
CA PRO A 217 -10.34 16.26 -9.44
C PRO A 217 -10.62 15.67 -8.05
N ALA A 218 -11.89 15.54 -7.71
CA ALA A 218 -12.34 15.00 -6.43
C ALA A 218 -13.36 13.87 -6.61
N GLY A 219 -13.68 13.21 -5.50
CA GLY A 219 -14.66 12.13 -5.44
C GLY A 219 -14.02 10.73 -5.42
N PRO A 220 -14.86 9.69 -5.38
CA PRO A 220 -14.41 8.35 -5.01
C PRO A 220 -13.65 7.63 -6.14
N VAL A 221 -13.81 8.06 -7.39
CA VAL A 221 -13.32 7.34 -8.58
C VAL A 221 -11.78 7.20 -8.55
N PRO A 222 -11.22 5.98 -8.73
CA PRO A 222 -9.78 5.73 -8.61
C PRO A 222 -8.90 6.58 -9.52
N THR A 223 -9.32 6.79 -10.77
CA THR A 223 -8.57 7.61 -11.74
C THR A 223 -8.53 9.08 -11.33
N ARG A 224 -9.63 9.63 -10.78
CA ARG A 224 -9.66 11.00 -10.24
C ARG A 224 -8.75 11.13 -9.03
N ARG A 225 -8.77 10.16 -8.12
CA ARG A 225 -7.89 10.12 -6.94
C ARG A 225 -6.42 9.97 -7.33
N PHE A 226 -6.12 9.17 -8.36
CA PHE A 226 -4.76 9.05 -8.90
C PHE A 226 -4.27 10.39 -9.42
N VAL A 227 -5.03 11.05 -10.31
CA VAL A 227 -4.68 12.36 -10.87
C VAL A 227 -4.51 13.39 -9.77
N HIS A 228 -5.47 13.47 -8.83
CA HIS A 228 -5.39 14.37 -7.68
C HIS A 228 -4.07 14.20 -6.93
N THR A 229 -3.76 12.98 -6.50
CA THR A 229 -2.58 12.68 -5.68
C THR A 229 -1.29 12.87 -6.47
N ALA A 230 -1.25 12.50 -7.74
CA ALA A 230 -0.07 12.71 -8.60
C ALA A 230 0.21 14.20 -8.81
N VAL A 231 -0.81 15.02 -9.07
CA VAL A 231 -0.64 16.47 -9.24
C VAL A 231 -0.25 17.13 -7.91
N ARG A 232 -0.82 16.72 -6.77
CA ARG A 232 -0.35 17.17 -5.44
C ARG A 232 1.13 16.87 -5.23
N ARG A 233 1.51 15.61 -5.44
CA ARG A 233 2.87 15.11 -5.24
C ARG A 233 3.90 15.89 -6.06
N TRP A 234 3.66 16.04 -7.35
CA TRP A 234 4.65 16.58 -8.29
C TRP A 234 4.55 18.09 -8.48
N GLY A 235 3.38 18.66 -8.22
CA GLY A 235 3.13 20.09 -8.36
C GLY A 235 3.39 20.92 -7.10
N THR A 236 3.48 20.29 -5.93
CA THR A 236 3.77 21.00 -4.67
C THR A 236 5.28 20.96 -4.37
N PRO A 237 5.88 22.06 -3.87
CA PRO A 237 7.25 22.06 -3.37
C PRO A 237 7.50 20.96 -2.32
N LEU A 238 8.72 20.46 -2.28
CA LEU A 238 9.11 19.45 -1.31
C LEU A 238 9.08 20.01 0.12
N ALA A 239 8.65 19.19 1.07
CA ALA A 239 8.61 19.54 2.47
C ALA A 239 10.04 19.68 2.99
N PRO A 240 10.36 20.75 3.74
CA PRO A 240 11.72 21.05 4.17
C PRO A 240 12.24 20.08 5.24
N THR A 241 11.35 19.44 6.00
CA THR A 241 11.69 18.52 7.09
C THR A 241 10.81 17.27 7.06
N SER A 242 11.25 16.22 7.75
CA SER A 242 10.48 14.96 7.88
C SER A 242 9.13 15.18 8.55
N ASP A 243 9.05 16.01 9.59
CA ASP A 243 7.78 16.29 10.30
C ASP A 243 6.81 17.10 9.42
N ALA A 244 7.35 18.03 8.61
CA ALA A 244 6.56 18.75 7.62
C ALA A 244 6.05 17.80 6.51
N ALA A 245 6.85 16.81 6.12
CA ALA A 245 6.44 15.79 5.16
C ALA A 245 5.29 14.94 5.71
N VAL A 246 5.38 14.44 6.95
CA VAL A 246 4.30 13.68 7.61
C VAL A 246 3.01 14.49 7.66
N THR A 247 3.08 15.74 8.09
CA THR A 247 1.93 16.66 8.14
C THR A 247 1.31 16.88 6.76
N GLN A 248 2.15 17.07 5.73
CA GLN A 248 1.71 17.26 4.36
C GLN A 248 1.05 16.01 3.77
N LEU A 249 1.62 14.83 4.02
CA LEU A 249 1.09 13.57 3.54
C LEU A 249 -0.28 13.28 4.15
N PHE A 250 -0.46 13.49 5.47
CA PHE A 250 -1.78 13.32 6.09
C PHE A 250 -2.84 14.28 5.55
N ARG A 251 -2.45 15.52 5.23
CA ARG A 251 -3.34 16.49 4.58
C ARG A 251 -3.76 16.01 3.19
N TRP A 252 -2.83 15.58 2.34
CA TRP A 252 -3.16 15.05 1.02
C TRP A 252 -4.00 13.77 1.08
N LEU A 253 -3.74 12.89 2.03
CA LEU A 253 -4.57 11.70 2.27
C LEU A 253 -5.99 12.06 2.72
N ALA A 254 -6.17 13.16 3.47
CA ALA A 254 -7.48 13.66 3.85
C ALA A 254 -8.30 14.13 2.64
N GLU A 255 -7.64 14.72 1.65
CA GLU A 255 -8.29 15.26 0.44
C GLU A 255 -8.91 14.16 -0.45
N VAL A 256 -8.39 12.93 -0.35
CA VAL A 256 -8.86 11.76 -1.12
C VAL A 256 -9.56 10.71 -0.24
N GLN A 257 -9.85 11.01 1.01
CA GLN A 257 -10.55 10.09 1.91
C GLN A 257 -12.01 9.88 1.50
N LEU A 258 -12.53 8.69 1.74
CA LEU A 258 -13.93 8.35 1.49
C LEU A 258 -14.73 8.44 2.80
N PRO A 259 -15.83 9.20 2.84
CA PRO A 259 -16.63 9.37 4.04
C PRO A 259 -17.31 8.07 4.46
N TYR A 260 -17.42 7.86 5.77
CA TYR A 260 -18.22 6.79 6.34
C TYR A 260 -19.67 7.23 6.52
N ASP A 261 -20.60 6.40 6.08
CA ASP A 261 -22.03 6.60 6.25
C ASP A 261 -22.59 5.46 7.12
N PRO A 262 -22.98 5.74 8.38
CA PRO A 262 -23.49 4.71 9.29
C PRO A 262 -24.77 4.05 8.80
N THR A 263 -25.55 4.71 7.93
CA THR A 263 -26.78 4.14 7.37
C THR A 263 -26.49 3.04 6.34
N ARG A 264 -25.30 3.10 5.72
CA ARG A 264 -24.84 2.20 4.66
C ARG A 264 -23.93 1.08 5.17
N ARG A 265 -23.75 0.95 6.49
CA ARG A 265 -22.82 -0.02 7.13
C ARG A 265 -23.08 -1.49 6.77
N HIS A 266 -24.29 -1.81 6.31
CA HIS A 266 -24.69 -3.16 5.90
C HIS A 266 -24.69 -3.34 4.37
N GLU A 267 -24.40 -2.29 3.61
CA GLU A 267 -24.30 -2.36 2.15
C GLU A 267 -22.92 -2.84 1.75
N GLY A 268 -22.86 -3.95 1.00
CA GLY A 268 -21.58 -4.52 0.54
C GLY A 268 -20.77 -3.62 -0.41
N ASN A 269 -21.36 -2.54 -0.94
CA ASN A 269 -20.71 -1.58 -1.82
C ASN A 269 -20.27 -0.27 -1.10
N HIS A 270 -20.50 -0.13 0.20
CA HIS A 270 -20.08 1.05 0.95
C HIS A 270 -18.57 1.01 1.23
N ASN A 271 -17.80 1.68 0.39
CA ASN A 271 -16.36 1.87 0.59
C ASN A 271 -16.12 3.19 1.33
N TYR A 272 -15.39 3.12 2.44
CA TYR A 272 -15.03 4.28 3.26
C TYR A 272 -13.61 4.12 3.82
N THR A 273 -12.95 5.22 4.15
CA THR A 273 -11.58 5.22 4.68
C THR A 273 -11.57 4.74 6.14
N HIS A 274 -10.88 3.64 6.41
CA HIS A 274 -10.68 3.06 7.74
C HIS A 274 -9.55 3.73 8.50
N TYR A 275 -8.45 4.01 7.81
CA TYR A 275 -7.31 4.73 8.36
C TYR A 275 -6.54 5.45 7.27
N ARG A 276 -5.72 6.40 7.71
CA ARG A 276 -4.64 7.00 6.94
C ARG A 276 -3.33 6.59 7.59
N GLY A 277 -2.38 6.13 6.79
CA GLY A 277 -1.07 5.67 7.25
C GLY A 277 0.05 6.44 6.55
N VAL A 278 1.11 6.78 7.30
CA VAL A 278 2.36 7.34 6.77
C VAL A 278 3.54 6.62 7.42
N ILE A 279 4.39 6.00 6.62
CA ILE A 279 5.63 5.35 7.02
C ILE A 279 6.79 6.27 6.66
N ASP A 280 7.61 6.67 7.63
CA ASP A 280 8.96 7.19 7.40
C ASP A 280 9.89 5.97 7.26
N LEU A 281 10.38 5.69 6.05
CA LEU A 281 11.20 4.52 5.74
C LEU A 281 12.61 4.64 6.33
N ASP A 282 13.08 5.86 6.56
CA ASP A 282 14.41 6.10 7.10
C ASP A 282 14.48 5.94 8.62
N ARG A 283 13.39 6.31 9.31
CA ARG A 283 13.23 6.10 10.75
C ARG A 283 12.54 4.79 11.10
N LEU A 284 11.96 4.10 10.11
CA LEU A 284 11.08 2.95 10.29
C LEU A 284 9.90 3.26 11.24
N THR A 285 9.33 4.45 11.08
CA THR A 285 8.25 4.96 11.94
C THR A 285 6.91 4.92 11.19
N TYR A 286 5.96 4.17 11.73
CA TYR A 286 4.59 4.11 11.24
C TYR A 286 3.69 5.07 12.01
N HIS A 287 3.13 6.03 11.28
CA HIS A 287 2.14 6.99 11.74
C HIS A 287 0.77 6.52 11.25
N PHE A 288 -0.17 6.32 12.17
CA PHE A 288 -1.48 5.75 11.88
C PHE A 288 -2.57 6.59 12.50
N ILE A 289 -3.56 7.01 11.69
CA ILE A 289 -4.74 7.73 12.16
C ILE A 289 -5.98 6.90 11.79
N PRO A 290 -6.66 6.29 12.78
CA PRO A 290 -7.92 5.59 12.54
C PRO A 290 -9.05 6.58 12.26
N ARG A 291 -10.08 6.10 11.55
CA ARG A 291 -11.29 6.86 11.24
C ARG A 291 -12.12 7.22 12.48
N THR A 292 -12.07 6.38 13.51
CA THR A 292 -12.92 6.42 14.70
C THR A 292 -12.50 7.50 15.69
N THR A 293 -11.25 7.44 16.18
CA THR A 293 -10.75 8.38 17.20
C THR A 293 -10.03 9.57 16.59
N HIS A 294 -9.57 9.46 15.34
CA HIS A 294 -8.68 10.43 14.69
C HIS A 294 -7.38 10.72 15.47
N HIS A 295 -7.05 9.89 16.47
CA HIS A 295 -5.86 10.04 17.28
C HIS A 295 -4.66 9.50 16.51
N LEU A 296 -3.58 10.30 16.46
CA LEU A 296 -2.34 9.87 15.83
C LEU A 296 -1.62 8.86 16.73
N GLN A 297 -1.47 7.64 16.23
CA GLN A 297 -0.57 6.65 16.78
C GLN A 297 0.76 6.70 16.02
N GLN A 298 1.88 6.66 16.75
CA GLN A 298 3.22 6.64 16.18
C GLN A 298 4.01 5.48 16.79
N ILE A 299 4.47 4.55 15.95
CA ILE A 299 5.22 3.38 16.36
C ILE A 299 6.50 3.30 15.54
N THR A 300 7.65 3.15 16.19
CA THR A 300 8.94 2.98 15.51
C THR A 300 9.42 1.54 15.63
N LEU A 301 9.77 0.93 14.49
CA LEU A 301 10.44 -0.37 14.44
C LEU A 301 11.92 -0.22 14.78
N THR A 302 12.23 -0.28 16.07
CA THR A 302 13.62 -0.14 16.55
C THR A 302 14.40 -1.46 16.42
N PRO A 303 15.74 -1.42 16.33
CA PRO A 303 16.57 -2.61 16.39
C PRO A 303 16.35 -3.44 17.66
N GLU A 304 16.14 -2.79 18.81
CA GLU A 304 15.82 -3.45 20.07
C GLU A 304 14.47 -4.20 19.98
N MET A 305 13.46 -3.58 19.38
CA MET A 305 12.16 -4.21 19.17
C MET A 305 12.28 -5.44 18.28
N ALA A 306 13.04 -5.35 17.18
CA ALA A 306 13.26 -6.47 16.27
C ALA A 306 14.09 -7.61 16.88
N ALA A 307 15.04 -7.28 17.77
CA ALA A 307 15.92 -8.25 18.41
C ALA A 307 15.26 -9.02 19.58
N HIS A 308 14.37 -8.37 20.33
CA HIS A 308 13.90 -8.89 21.63
C HIS A 308 12.40 -9.20 21.70
N ARG A 309 11.57 -8.71 20.77
CA ARG A 309 10.16 -9.12 20.73
C ARG A 309 10.02 -10.36 19.87
N HIS A 310 9.53 -11.45 20.48
CA HIS A 310 9.39 -12.76 19.83
C HIS A 310 7.93 -13.17 19.57
N PHE A 311 6.98 -12.30 19.89
CA PHE A 311 5.56 -12.54 19.66
C PHE A 311 4.93 -11.38 18.87
N PRO A 312 3.93 -11.67 18.03
CA PRO A 312 3.11 -10.63 17.41
C PRO A 312 2.51 -9.69 18.45
N HIS A 313 2.40 -8.41 18.09
CA HIS A 313 1.75 -7.42 18.93
C HIS A 313 0.77 -6.61 18.09
N ALA A 314 -0.51 -6.68 18.44
CA ALA A 314 -1.55 -5.86 17.84
C ALA A 314 -1.81 -4.65 18.74
N TYR A 315 -1.55 -3.46 18.21
CA TYR A 315 -1.81 -2.21 18.91
C TYR A 315 -3.33 -1.92 18.94
N PRO A 316 -3.80 -1.03 19.81
CA PRO A 316 -5.20 -0.58 19.78
C PRO A 316 -5.60 -0.04 18.39
N ALA A 317 -6.81 -0.38 17.94
CA ALA A 317 -7.36 0.19 16.71
C ALA A 317 -7.76 1.67 16.87
N ASP A 318 -7.91 2.12 18.12
CA ASP A 318 -8.49 3.38 18.56
C ASP A 318 -7.58 4.10 19.54
#